data_AF-A0A9W4WN40-F1
#
_entry.id   AF-A0A9W4WN40-F1
#
_cell.length_a   1.000
_cell.length_b   1.000
_cell.length_c   1.000
_cell.angle_alpha   90.00
_cell.angle_beta   90.00
_cell.angle_gamma   90.00
#
_symmetry.space_group_name_H-M   'P 1'
#
loop_
_entity.id
_entity.type
_entity.pdbx_description
1 polymer ?
#
loop_
_entity_poly.entity_id
_entity_poly.type
_entity_poly.pdbx_seq_one_letter_code
_entity_poly.pdbx_strand_id
1 'polypeptide(L)'
;ADNGSNNGAATNNGDANANNGQNQDQPKKRNVCGAAPTGPATSAPTPLLTREDITTQDACLALCKQTSGCQAVEFGKPSANEPVECRLFNVPASQLPAPTDGQTFVAFDTAC
;
A
#
# COMPACT_ATOMS: atom_id res chain seq x y z
N ALA A 1 29.65 46.86 10.58
CA ALA A 1 29.37 46.51 9.18
C ALA A 1 29.80 45.08 8.98
N ASP A 2 28.95 44.34 8.30
CA ASP A 2 28.75 42.89 8.31
C ASP A 2 29.89 42.08 7.65
N ASN A 3 29.98 40.83 8.08
CA ASN A 3 31.01 39.84 7.88
C ASN A 3 30.89 39.15 6.49
N GLY A 4 31.93 39.22 5.66
CA GLY A 4 31.93 38.67 4.30
C GLY A 4 32.13 37.15 4.25
N SER A 5 31.13 36.42 3.73
CA SER A 5 31.14 34.96 3.53
C SER A 5 31.96 34.51 2.31
N ASN A 6 33.09 33.88 2.61
CA ASN A 6 33.73 32.67 2.07
C ASN A 6 33.25 32.10 0.72
N ASN A 7 34.19 32.10 -0.25
CA ASN A 7 34.25 31.18 -1.39
C ASN A 7 34.92 29.86 -0.94
N GLY A 8 34.34 28.70 -1.27
CA GLY A 8 34.95 27.39 -1.01
C GLY A 8 34.31 26.30 -1.86
N ALA A 9 35.14 25.64 -2.65
CA ALA A 9 34.81 24.84 -3.81
C ALA A 9 34.18 23.47 -3.51
N ALA A 10 33.50 22.95 -4.54
CA ALA A 10 32.97 21.61 -4.63
C ALA A 10 34.08 20.54 -4.60
N THR A 11 33.96 19.56 -3.71
CA THR A 11 34.36 18.17 -3.91
C THR A 11 33.64 17.30 -2.89
N ASN A 12 32.76 16.41 -3.35
CA ASN A 12 32.51 15.14 -2.68
C ASN A 12 32.34 14.09 -3.78
N ASN A 13 33.30 13.18 -3.82
CA ASN A 13 33.47 12.11 -4.80
C ASN A 13 33.30 10.78 -4.06
N GLY A 14 32.44 9.90 -4.61
CA GLY A 14 32.37 8.46 -4.31
C GLY A 14 31.43 8.04 -3.16
N ASP A 15 30.61 6.98 -3.25
CA ASP A 15 30.47 5.91 -4.24
C ASP A 15 29.09 5.23 -4.08
N ALA A 16 28.51 4.84 -5.23
CA ALA A 16 27.52 3.78 -5.51
C ALA A 16 26.48 3.33 -4.46
N ASN A 17 25.19 3.48 -4.81
CA ASN A 17 24.31 2.31 -5.00
C ASN A 17 23.14 2.64 -5.94
N ALA A 18 23.07 1.96 -7.07
CA ALA A 18 21.87 1.90 -7.88
C ALA A 18 20.79 1.16 -7.10
N ASN A 19 19.56 1.67 -7.01
CA ASN A 19 18.36 0.85 -7.18
C ASN A 19 17.09 1.69 -7.30
N ASN A 20 16.45 1.50 -8.45
CA ASN A 20 15.02 1.37 -8.67
C ASN A 20 14.08 2.54 -8.28
N GLY A 21 13.44 3.09 -9.30
CA GLY A 21 12.43 4.13 -9.16
C GLY A 21 11.28 3.69 -8.26
N GLN A 22 11.15 4.36 -7.12
CA GLN A 22 9.91 4.40 -6.38
C GLN A 22 9.57 5.86 -6.15
N ASN A 23 8.62 6.33 -6.96
CA ASN A 23 8.03 7.66 -6.96
C ASN A 23 7.57 8.04 -5.54
N GLN A 24 8.47 8.69 -4.79
CA GLN A 24 8.18 9.26 -3.48
C GLN A 24 7.62 10.68 -3.66
N ASP A 25 6.36 10.78 -4.08
CA ASP A 25 5.63 12.06 -4.05
C ASP A 25 4.68 12.14 -2.83
N GLN A 26 5.10 12.92 -1.83
CA GLN A 26 4.30 13.74 -0.91
C GLN A 26 3.36 13.10 0.15
N PRO A 27 3.33 13.66 1.37
CA PRO A 27 2.43 13.27 2.46
C PRO A 27 1.05 13.91 2.28
N LYS A 28 0.30 13.48 1.26
CA LYS A 28 -1.04 13.98 0.97
C LYS A 28 -2.01 12.81 0.91
N LYS A 29 -2.40 12.28 2.08
CA LYS A 29 -3.34 11.14 2.29
C LYS A 29 -3.61 10.36 1.00
N ARG A 30 -2.58 9.68 0.47
CA ARG A 30 -2.67 9.01 -0.83
C ARG A 30 -3.49 7.77 -0.60
N ASN A 31 -4.69 7.71 -1.18
CA ASN A 31 -5.47 6.48 -1.21
C ASN A 31 -4.59 5.37 -1.80
N VAL A 32 -4.52 4.26 -1.09
CA VAL A 32 -3.77 3.10 -1.50
C VAL A 32 -4.54 2.48 -2.65
N CYS A 33 -4.02 2.53 -3.87
CA CYS A 33 -4.66 1.93 -5.05
C CYS A 33 -3.77 0.84 -5.62
N GLY A 34 -3.78 -0.34 -5.01
CA GLY A 34 -3.03 -1.50 -5.49
C GLY A 34 -1.59 -1.52 -5.04
N ALA A 35 -1.33 -0.93 -3.87
CA ALA A 35 -0.04 -1.09 -3.20
C ALA A 35 -0.19 -2.14 -2.10
N ALA A 36 0.92 -2.79 -1.75
CA ALA A 36 0.97 -3.64 -0.58
C ALA A 36 0.59 -2.80 0.66
N PRO A 37 -0.31 -3.31 1.53
CA PRO A 37 -0.58 -2.64 2.79
C PRO A 37 0.71 -2.51 3.60
N THR A 38 0.80 -1.46 4.41
CA THR A 38 2.00 -1.11 5.19
C THR A 38 1.70 -0.91 6.67
N GLY A 39 0.49 -1.26 7.10
CA GLY A 39 0.06 -1.13 8.47
C GLY A 39 0.82 -2.08 9.40
N PRO A 40 0.69 -1.85 10.73
CA PRO A 40 1.36 -2.67 11.73
C PRO A 40 0.98 -4.13 11.59
N ALA A 41 1.93 -5.06 11.71
CA ALA A 41 1.63 -6.49 11.75
C ALA A 41 0.76 -6.89 12.96
N THR A 42 0.66 -6.03 13.98
CA THR A 42 -0.25 -6.19 15.12
C THR A 42 -1.69 -5.79 14.81
N SER A 43 -1.91 -5.06 13.72
CA SER A 43 -3.25 -4.78 13.22
C SER A 43 -3.78 -6.01 12.49
N ALA A 44 -4.72 -6.72 13.11
CA ALA A 44 -5.45 -7.81 12.49
C ALA A 44 -6.94 -7.43 12.35
N PRO A 45 -7.27 -6.42 11.52
CA PRO A 45 -8.66 -6.06 11.29
C PRO A 45 -9.39 -7.26 10.68
N THR A 46 -10.59 -7.53 11.18
CA THR A 46 -11.40 -8.63 10.64
C THR A 46 -12.03 -8.18 9.33
N PRO A 47 -11.90 -8.95 8.23
CA PRO A 47 -12.58 -8.64 7.01
C PRO A 47 -14.10 -8.69 7.24
N LEU A 48 -14.81 -7.67 6.78
CA LEU A 48 -16.27 -7.64 6.73
C LEU A 48 -16.81 -8.76 5.85
N LEU A 49 -16.12 -9.03 4.74
CA LEU A 49 -16.52 -10.03 3.76
C LEU A 49 -15.28 -10.56 3.03
N THR A 50 -15.20 -11.87 2.89
CA THR A 50 -14.18 -12.54 2.08
C THR A 50 -14.85 -13.28 0.94
N ARG A 51 -14.35 -13.08 -0.28
CA ARG A 51 -14.87 -13.63 -1.54
C ARG A 51 -13.72 -14.18 -2.36
N GLU A 52 -13.75 -15.48 -2.62
CA GLU A 52 -12.75 -16.19 -3.45
C GLU A 52 -13.24 -16.35 -4.90
N ASP A 53 -14.53 -16.11 -5.14
CA ASP A 53 -15.14 -16.08 -6.47
C ASP A 53 -14.75 -14.82 -7.26
N ILE A 54 -14.36 -13.75 -6.55
CA ILE A 54 -13.92 -12.50 -7.13
C ILE A 54 -12.43 -12.61 -7.45
N THR A 55 -12.12 -12.86 -8.73
CA THR A 55 -10.74 -12.97 -9.24
C THR A 55 -10.24 -11.71 -9.92
N THR A 56 -10.98 -10.60 -9.81
CA THR A 56 -10.60 -9.29 -10.35
C THR A 56 -10.67 -8.20 -9.28
N GLN A 57 -9.67 -7.31 -9.25
CA GLN A 57 -9.63 -6.22 -8.26
C GLN A 57 -10.85 -5.30 -8.39
N ASP A 58 -11.29 -5.03 -9.63
CA ASP A 58 -12.35 -4.07 -9.91
C ASP A 58 -13.69 -4.55 -9.36
N ALA A 59 -14.00 -5.84 -9.51
CA ALA A 59 -15.18 -6.44 -8.91
C ALA A 59 -15.10 -6.45 -7.38
N CYS A 60 -13.91 -6.64 -6.82
CA CYS A 60 -13.69 -6.58 -5.36
C CYS A 60 -13.98 -5.18 -4.82
N LEU A 61 -13.48 -4.16 -5.52
CA LEU A 61 -13.66 -2.76 -5.15
C LEU A 61 -15.11 -2.31 -5.38
N ALA A 62 -15.74 -2.74 -6.47
CA ALA A 62 -17.16 -2.50 -6.73
C ALA A 62 -18.05 -3.14 -5.66
N LEU A 63 -17.71 -4.33 -5.17
CA LEU A 63 -18.41 -4.98 -4.06
C LEU A 63 -18.24 -4.19 -2.76
N CYS A 64 -17.05 -3.65 -2.51
CA CYS A 64 -16.80 -2.77 -1.37
C CYS A 64 -17.62 -1.48 -1.45
N LYS A 65 -17.72 -0.84 -2.62
CA LYS A 65 -18.59 0.35 -2.82
C LYS A 65 -20.07 0.03 -2.59
N GLN A 66 -20.50 -1.20 -2.85
CA GLN A 66 -21.86 -1.67 -2.56
C GLN A 66 -22.06 -2.07 -1.09
N THR A 67 -20.99 -2.35 -0.37
CA THR A 67 -21.03 -2.82 1.02
C THR A 67 -20.92 -1.63 1.98
N SER A 68 -21.99 -1.38 2.71
CA SER A 68 -22.02 -0.29 3.70
C SER A 68 -20.96 -0.50 4.79
N GLY A 69 -20.12 0.51 5.00
CA GLY A 69 -19.04 0.47 5.99
C GLY A 69 -17.70 -0.05 5.46
N CYS A 70 -17.61 -0.47 4.20
CA CYS A 70 -16.34 -0.83 3.58
C CYS A 70 -15.50 0.42 3.28
N GLN A 71 -14.27 0.45 3.77
CA GLN A 71 -13.31 1.54 3.57
C GLN A 71 -12.11 1.12 2.70
N ALA A 72 -11.74 -0.16 2.74
CA ALA A 72 -10.70 -0.71 1.90
C ALA A 72 -10.96 -2.18 1.56
N VAL A 73 -10.25 -2.68 0.57
CA VAL A 73 -10.20 -4.10 0.22
C VAL A 73 -8.77 -4.58 0.11
N GLU A 74 -8.54 -5.84 0.44
CA GLU A 74 -7.34 -6.57 0.02
C GLU A 74 -7.71 -7.51 -1.11
N PHE A 75 -6.83 -7.56 -2.10
CA PHE A 75 -6.97 -8.46 -3.22
C PHE A 75 -5.62 -9.10 -3.47
N GLY A 76 -5.56 -10.42 -3.47
CA GLY A 76 -4.33 -11.15 -3.71
C GLY A 76 -4.40 -12.56 -3.18
N LYS A 77 -3.25 -13.25 -3.19
CA LYS A 77 -3.19 -14.64 -2.75
C LYS A 77 -2.66 -14.74 -1.32
N PRO A 78 -3.28 -15.55 -0.44
CA PRO A 78 -2.74 -15.84 0.88
C PRO A 78 -1.46 -16.69 0.81
N SER A 79 -1.21 -17.39 -0.29
CA SER A 79 -0.03 -18.22 -0.53
C SER A 79 0.13 -18.47 -2.03
N ALA A 80 1.33 -18.85 -2.47
CA ALA A 80 1.64 -19.05 -3.90
C ALA A 80 0.71 -20.05 -4.62
N ASN A 81 0.21 -21.06 -3.90
CA ASN A 81 -0.65 -22.12 -4.43
C ASN A 81 -2.16 -21.88 -4.21
N GLU A 82 -2.51 -20.80 -3.52
CA GLU A 82 -3.90 -20.51 -3.17
C GLU A 82 -4.55 -19.60 -4.23
N PRO A 83 -5.88 -19.66 -4.38
CA PRO A 83 -6.61 -18.74 -5.25
C PRO A 83 -6.48 -17.30 -4.74
N VAL A 84 -6.84 -16.37 -5.62
CA VAL A 84 -6.92 -14.97 -5.22
C VAL A 84 -8.17 -14.79 -4.36
N GLU A 85 -8.00 -14.14 -3.22
CA GLU A 85 -9.08 -13.74 -2.33
C GLU A 85 -9.29 -12.23 -2.40
N CYS A 86 -10.56 -11.83 -2.42
CA CYS A 86 -11.02 -10.48 -2.20
C CYS A 86 -11.54 -10.35 -0.78
N ARG A 87 -10.92 -9.50 0.03
CA ARG A 87 -11.29 -9.28 1.43
C ARG A 87 -11.68 -7.82 1.62
N LEU A 88 -12.86 -7.55 2.13
CA LEU A 88 -13.38 -6.20 2.39
C LEU A 88 -13.13 -5.84 3.84
N PHE A 89 -12.72 -4.61 4.11
CA PHE A 89 -12.41 -4.11 5.44
C PHE A 89 -13.12 -2.81 5.73
N ASN A 90 -13.47 -2.59 7.01
CA ASN A 90 -14.03 -1.32 7.49
C ASN A 90 -12.96 -0.30 7.91
N VAL A 91 -11.68 -0.63 7.73
CA VAL A 91 -10.54 0.22 8.00
C VAL A 91 -9.89 0.67 6.69
N PRO A 92 -9.21 1.82 6.65
CA PRO A 92 -8.46 2.25 5.48
C PRO A 92 -7.31 1.29 5.18
N ALA A 93 -6.90 1.20 3.92
CA ALA A 93 -5.89 0.27 3.44
C ALA A 93 -4.53 0.44 4.15
N SER A 94 -4.21 1.67 4.60
CA SER A 94 -2.99 1.95 5.36
C SER A 94 -2.95 1.33 6.76
N GLN A 95 -4.09 0.87 7.30
CA GLN A 95 -4.16 0.21 8.61
C GLN A 95 -4.06 -1.31 8.51
N LEU A 96 -4.16 -1.86 7.30
CA LEU A 96 -4.05 -3.29 7.05
C LEU A 96 -2.60 -3.74 7.23
N PRO A 97 -2.37 -4.93 7.79
CA PRO A 97 -1.03 -5.43 8.03
C PRO A 97 -0.31 -5.66 6.70
N ALA A 98 1.01 -5.40 6.69
CA ALA A 98 1.80 -5.72 5.51
C ALA A 98 1.77 -7.22 5.20
N PRO A 99 1.71 -7.61 3.91
CA PRO A 99 1.70 -9.01 3.51
C PRO A 99 3.01 -9.68 3.95
N THR A 100 2.90 -10.88 4.52
CA THR A 100 4.06 -11.67 4.93
C THR A 100 4.60 -12.51 3.78
N ASP A 101 5.75 -13.17 3.99
CA ASP A 101 6.44 -13.95 2.96
C ASP A 101 5.51 -14.98 2.27
N GLY A 102 5.39 -14.85 0.95
CA GLY A 102 4.52 -15.69 0.11
C GLY A 102 3.11 -15.15 -0.15
N GLN A 103 2.69 -14.07 0.51
CA GLN A 103 1.41 -13.40 0.23
C GLN A 103 1.58 -12.34 -0.86
N THR A 104 0.58 -12.21 -1.73
CA THR A 104 0.54 -11.19 -2.79
C THR A 104 -0.60 -10.21 -2.59
N PHE A 105 -1.03 -10.00 -1.35
CA PHE A 105 -2.12 -9.08 -1.04
C PHE A 105 -1.71 -7.64 -1.37
N VAL A 106 -2.52 -7.02 -2.21
CA VAL A 106 -2.51 -5.59 -2.44
C VAL A 106 -3.78 -4.99 -1.86
N ALA A 107 -3.66 -3.83 -1.26
CA ALA A 107 -4.77 -3.12 -0.66
C ALA A 107 -5.26 -2.00 -1.57
N PHE A 108 -6.56 -1.77 -1.55
CA PHE A 108 -7.24 -0.69 -2.28
C PHE A 108 -8.20 0.04 -1.35
N ASP A 109 -8.10 1.36 -1.23
CA ASP A 109 -9.13 2.15 -0.57
C ASP A 109 -10.37 2.28 -1.48
N THR A 110 -11.55 2.49 -0.88
CA THR A 110 -12.80 2.73 -1.64
C THR A 110 -12.79 3.97 -2.53
N ALA A 111 -11.87 4.90 -2.29
CA ALA A 111 -11.69 6.11 -3.07
C ALA A 111 -10.72 5.94 -4.25
N CYS A 112 -10.18 4.73 -4.45
CA CYS A 112 -9.76 4.25 -5.76
C CYS A 112 -11.01 3.83 -6.57
#